data_AF-A0A359E1Q3-F1
#
_entry.id   AF-A0A359E1Q3-F1
#
_cell.length_a   1.000
_cell.length_b   1.000
_cell.length_c   1.000
_cell.angle_alpha   90.00
_cell.angle_beta   90.00
_cell.angle_gamma   90.00
#
_symmetry.space_group_name_H-M   'P 1'
#
loop_
_entity.id
_entity.type
_entity.pdbx_description
1 polymer ?
#
loop_
_entity_poly.entity_id
_entity_poly.type
_entity_poly.pdbx_seq_one_letter_code
_entity_poly.pdbx_strand_id
1 'polypeptide(L)'
;MFKSLFISGLILGLSTLSLSAQDMDMNNEKNLEKATFGAGCFWCVEAIYEIVEGIEHVESGYSGGHIENPSYREVTSGRTGHAEVARIHFDPNVISYE
;
A
#
# COMPACT_ATOMS: atom_id res chain seq x y z
N MET A 1 -49.00 23.33 53.02
CA MET A 1 -49.00 21.87 53.22
C MET A 1 -48.22 21.27 52.04
N PHE A 2 -46.95 20.92 52.26
CA PHE A 2 -46.03 20.04 51.49
C PHE A 2 -46.19 19.97 49.95
N LYS A 3 -45.18 20.20 49.08
CA LYS A 3 -43.76 19.79 49.09
C LYS A 3 -43.07 20.29 47.80
N SER A 4 -41.74 20.35 47.86
CA SER A 4 -40.76 20.24 46.75
C SER A 4 -40.29 21.55 46.09
N LEU A 5 -39.17 22.14 46.55
CA LEU A 5 -37.78 21.92 46.07
C LEU A 5 -37.58 22.43 44.62
N PHE A 6 -37.25 23.71 44.45
CA PHE A 6 -35.90 24.29 44.35
C PHE A 6 -35.27 24.23 42.93
N ILE A 7 -35.28 25.42 42.31
CA ILE A 7 -34.24 26.04 41.46
C ILE A 7 -34.04 25.47 40.05
N SER A 8 -34.87 25.92 39.09
CA SER A 8 -34.43 26.02 37.69
C SER A 8 -33.61 27.31 37.52
N GLY A 9 -32.31 27.20 37.80
CA GLY A 9 -31.33 28.25 37.56
C GLY A 9 -31.03 28.38 36.06
N LEU A 10 -31.57 29.44 35.48
CA LEU A 10 -31.05 30.19 34.34
C LEU A 10 -29.51 30.31 34.41
N ILE A 11 -28.78 30.00 33.32
CA ILE A 11 -27.71 30.83 32.73
C ILE A 11 -27.22 30.17 31.43
N LEU A 12 -27.16 31.02 30.41
CA LEU A 12 -26.74 30.81 29.05
C LEU A 12 -25.25 30.48 28.92
N GLY A 13 -24.92 29.72 27.88
CA GLY A 13 -23.64 29.80 27.18
C GLY A 13 -22.58 28.82 27.67
N LEU A 14 -22.40 27.73 26.92
CA LEU A 14 -21.06 27.27 26.57
C LEU A 14 -21.16 26.48 25.25
N SER A 15 -20.83 27.19 24.18
CA SER A 15 -20.09 26.68 23.02
C SER A 15 -20.18 25.18 22.73
N THR A 16 -20.85 24.89 21.61
CA THR A 16 -20.44 23.89 20.63
C THR A 16 -18.95 23.51 20.75
N LEU A 17 -18.66 22.34 21.32
CA LEU A 17 -17.38 21.64 21.25
C LEU A 17 -17.71 20.21 20.82
N SER A 18 -17.57 19.96 19.52
CA SER A 18 -16.55 19.06 18.97
C SER A 18 -17.03 17.61 19.01
N LEU A 19 -17.37 17.00 17.87
CA LEU A 19 -16.38 16.63 16.86
C LEU A 19 -17.05 16.71 15.48
N SER A 20 -16.64 17.69 14.68
CA SER A 20 -16.75 17.57 13.24
C SER A 20 -16.05 16.26 12.86
N ALA A 21 -16.81 15.32 12.29
CA ALA A 21 -16.26 14.24 11.49
C ALA A 21 -15.65 14.88 10.23
N GLN A 22 -14.49 15.53 10.41
CA GLN A 22 -13.65 15.99 9.33
C GLN A 22 -12.77 14.82 8.93
N ASP A 23 -13.25 14.18 7.87
CA ASP A 23 -12.46 13.69 6.75
C ASP A 23 -11.58 12.45 7.01
N MET A 24 -12.12 11.28 6.64
CA MET A 24 -11.30 10.17 6.15
C MET A 24 -10.69 10.61 4.82
N ASP A 25 -9.57 11.33 4.88
CA ASP A 25 -8.68 11.50 3.73
C ASP A 25 -7.68 10.33 3.72
N MET A 26 -7.93 9.36 2.85
CA MET A 26 -7.01 8.25 2.56
C MET A 26 -6.40 8.41 1.17
N ASN A 27 -6.09 9.65 0.77
CA ASN A 27 -5.25 9.93 -0.38
C ASN A 27 -3.92 10.56 0.07
N ASN A 28 -3.18 9.85 0.91
CA ASN A 28 -1.74 10.03 0.93
C ASN A 28 -1.21 9.32 -0.33
N GLU A 29 -1.14 10.01 -1.47
CA GLU A 29 -0.44 9.51 -2.65
C GLU A 29 1.05 9.35 -2.29
N LYS A 30 1.41 8.18 -1.77
CA LYS A 30 2.82 7.81 -1.58
C LYS A 30 3.47 7.83 -2.96
N ASN A 31 4.52 8.62 -3.11
CA ASN A 31 5.35 8.60 -4.31
C ASN A 31 6.19 7.31 -4.32
N LEU A 32 5.57 6.22 -4.76
CA LEU A 32 6.23 4.92 -4.82
C LEU A 32 7.21 4.86 -5.99
N GLU A 33 8.40 4.34 -5.73
CA GLU A 33 9.40 4.01 -6.73
C GLU A 33 9.31 2.54 -7.13
N LYS A 34 9.94 2.20 -8.26
CA LYS A 34 9.91 0.85 -8.84
C LYS A 34 11.31 0.30 -9.06
N ALA A 35 11.55 -0.90 -8.53
CA ALA A 35 12.73 -1.71 -8.83
C ALA A 35 12.31 -3.01 -9.52
N THR A 36 13.14 -3.57 -10.40
CA THR A 36 12.86 -4.85 -11.04
C THR A 36 14.07 -5.77 -10.90
N PHE A 37 13.86 -6.92 -10.27
CA PHE A 37 14.93 -7.88 -9.96
C PHE A 37 14.66 -9.23 -10.62
N GLY A 38 15.69 -9.76 -11.29
CA GLY A 38 15.73 -11.16 -11.74
C GLY A 38 16.62 -11.96 -10.79
N ALA A 39 16.02 -12.79 -9.94
CA ALA A 39 16.72 -13.49 -8.84
C ALA A 39 16.32 -14.98 -8.71
N GLY A 40 15.92 -15.62 -9.81
CA GLY A 40 15.44 -17.00 -9.82
C GLY A 40 13.91 -17.06 -9.91
N CYS A 41 13.30 -18.03 -9.23
CA CYS A 41 11.85 -18.21 -9.29
C CYS A 41 11.11 -17.00 -8.70
N PHE A 42 10.28 -16.34 -9.51
CA PHE A 42 9.61 -15.10 -9.10
C PHE A 42 8.67 -15.26 -7.89
N TRP A 43 8.13 -16.46 -7.63
CA TRP A 43 7.25 -16.74 -6.49
C TRP A 43 8.02 -16.66 -5.17
N CYS A 44 9.27 -17.13 -5.18
CA CYS A 44 10.12 -17.03 -4.00
C CYS A 44 10.54 -15.57 -3.76
N VAL A 45 10.84 -14.84 -4.82
CA VAL A 45 11.27 -13.43 -4.75
C VAL A 45 10.12 -12.54 -4.29
N GLU A 46 8.93 -12.70 -4.87
CA GLU A 46 7.72 -12.00 -4.46
C GLU A 46 7.43 -12.20 -2.98
N ALA A 47 7.36 -13.45 -2.53
CA ALA A 47 7.02 -13.78 -1.15
C ALA A 47 7.96 -13.18 -0.11
N ILE A 48 9.27 -13.03 -0.41
CA ILE A 48 10.21 -12.41 0.52
C ILE A 48 10.10 -10.88 0.56
N TYR A 49 9.73 -10.24 -0.56
CA TYR A 49 9.63 -8.79 -0.63
C TYR A 49 8.29 -8.28 -0.09
N GLU A 50 7.20 -9.05 -0.22
CA GLU A 50 5.88 -8.67 0.32
C GLU A 50 5.88 -8.46 1.85
N ILE A 51 6.84 -9.04 2.58
CA ILE A 51 6.94 -8.91 4.04
C ILE A 51 7.89 -7.79 4.50
N VAL A 52 8.51 -7.06 3.58
CA VAL A 52 9.49 -6.01 3.91
C VAL A 52 8.75 -4.69 4.16
N GLU A 53 9.09 -4.03 5.26
CA GLU A 53 8.55 -2.71 5.58
C GLU A 53 8.95 -1.66 4.51
N GLY A 54 7.98 -0.87 4.08
CA GLY A 54 8.17 0.12 3.00
C GLY A 54 7.86 -0.41 1.61
N ILE A 55 7.65 -1.72 1.43
CA ILE A 55 7.13 -2.28 0.19
C ILE A 55 5.61 -2.26 0.23
N GLU A 56 5.00 -1.67 -0.80
CA GLU A 56 3.54 -1.57 -0.93
C GLU A 56 2.96 -2.76 -1.70
N HIS A 57 3.63 -3.17 -2.80
CA HIS A 57 3.23 -4.34 -3.58
C HIS A 57 4.36 -4.86 -4.47
N VAL A 58 4.26 -6.13 -4.87
CA VAL A 58 5.22 -6.81 -5.75
C VAL A 58 4.48 -7.50 -6.89
N GLU A 59 4.95 -7.30 -8.12
CA GLU A 59 4.38 -7.94 -9.30
C GLU A 59 5.36 -8.97 -9.90
N SER A 60 4.94 -10.23 -10.00
CA SER A 60 5.65 -11.27 -10.76
C SER A 60 5.45 -11.11 -12.27
N GLY A 61 6.53 -11.24 -13.05
CA GLY A 61 6.48 -11.12 -14.50
C GLY A 61 7.71 -11.62 -15.24
N TYR A 62 7.80 -11.25 -16.52
CA TYR A 62 8.89 -11.65 -17.41
C TYR A 62 9.47 -10.42 -18.11
N SER A 63 10.80 -10.34 -18.20
CA SER A 63 11.49 -9.21 -18.87
C SER A 63 12.81 -9.64 -19.52
N GLY A 64 13.35 -8.79 -20.39
CA GLY A 64 14.65 -8.97 -21.04
C GLY A 64 14.67 -9.88 -22.28
N GLY A 65 13.54 -10.50 -22.63
CA GLY A 65 13.40 -11.34 -23.82
C GLY A 65 12.92 -10.59 -25.07
N HIS A 66 12.69 -11.33 -26.16
CA HIS A 66 12.37 -10.79 -27.48
C HIS A 66 10.95 -11.10 -27.98
N ILE A 67 10.19 -11.90 -27.24
CA ILE A 67 8.78 -12.19 -27.56
C ILE A 67 7.89 -11.20 -26.80
N GLU A 68 6.97 -10.55 -27.51
CA GLU A 68 5.99 -9.63 -26.91
C GLU A 68 4.90 -10.41 -26.18
N ASN A 69 4.52 -9.95 -24.98
CA ASN A 69 3.46 -10.52 -24.14
C ASN A 69 3.50 -12.06 -24.03
N PRO A 70 4.64 -12.67 -23.64
CA PRO A 70 4.79 -14.11 -23.61
C PRO A 70 3.93 -14.74 -22.48
N SER A 71 3.40 -15.94 -22.73
CA SER A 71 2.82 -16.76 -21.68
C SER A 71 3.89 -17.51 -20.87
N TYR A 72 3.53 -17.96 -19.67
CA TYR A 72 4.40 -18.81 -18.83
C TYR A 72 4.94 -20.04 -19.58
N ARG A 73 4.10 -20.68 -20.41
CA ARG A 73 4.50 -21.85 -21.19
C ARG A 73 5.57 -21.51 -22.23
N GLU A 74 5.48 -20.34 -22.85
CA GLU A 74 6.48 -19.87 -23.80
C GLU A 74 7.79 -19.57 -23.10
N VAL A 75 7.76 -18.88 -21.95
CA VAL A 75 8.97 -18.57 -21.18
C VAL A 75 9.68 -19.83 -20.69
N THR A 76 8.95 -20.78 -20.11
CA THR A 76 9.50 -22.06 -19.62
C THR A 76 10.02 -22.97 -20.73
N SER A 77 9.72 -22.69 -22.01
CA SER A 77 10.38 -23.36 -23.13
C SER A 77 11.86 -22.96 -23.28
N GLY A 78 12.30 -21.87 -22.64
CA GLY A 78 13.64 -21.31 -22.74
C GLY A 78 13.93 -20.57 -24.05
N ARG A 79 12.95 -20.45 -24.96
CA ARG A 79 13.15 -19.91 -26.31
C ARG A 79 12.92 -18.40 -26.42
N THR A 80 12.26 -17.79 -25.44
CA THR A 80 11.84 -16.38 -25.51
C THR A 80 12.92 -15.40 -25.05
N GLY A 81 13.97 -15.90 -24.38
CA GLY A 81 15.03 -15.09 -23.79
C GLY A 81 14.61 -14.26 -22.56
N HIS A 82 13.37 -14.41 -22.08
CA HIS A 82 12.93 -13.71 -20.87
C HIS A 82 13.49 -14.34 -19.61
N ALA A 83 13.81 -13.50 -18.63
CA ALA A 83 14.02 -13.89 -17.25
C ALA A 83 12.72 -13.75 -16.45
N GLU A 84 12.51 -14.63 -15.47
CA GLU A 84 11.54 -14.39 -14.40
C GLU A 84 12.02 -13.20 -13.56
N VAL A 85 11.14 -12.24 -13.33
CA VAL A 85 11.44 -11.01 -12.59
C VAL A 85 10.32 -10.67 -11.61
N ALA A 86 10.66 -9.99 -10.53
CA ALA A 86 9.72 -9.34 -9.62
C ALA A 86 9.89 -7.82 -9.72
N ARG A 87 8.78 -7.09 -9.94
CA ARG A 87 8.75 -5.62 -9.90
C ARG A 87 8.24 -5.16 -8.55
N ILE A 88 9.10 -4.50 -7.80
CA ILE A 88 8.86 -4.04 -6.43
C ILE A 88 8.40 -2.59 -6.47
N HIS A 89 7.28 -2.29 -5.81
CA HIS A 89 6.79 -0.94 -5.59
C HIS A 89 7.05 -0.55 -4.13
N PHE A 90 7.95 0.40 -3.89
CA PHE A 90 8.41 0.73 -2.55
C PHE A 90 8.34 2.24 -2.27
N ASP A 91 8.16 2.61 -1.01
CA ASP A 91 8.22 3.99 -0.53
C ASP A 91 9.68 4.37 -0.24
N PRO A 92 10.28 5.26 -1.05
CA PRO A 92 11.68 5.67 -0.88
C PRO A 92 11.94 6.42 0.44
N ASN A 93 10.89 6.89 1.13
CA ASN A 93 11.02 7.50 2.45
C ASN A 93 11.19 6.47 3.58
N VAL A 94 10.89 5.18 3.30
CA VAL A 94 10.96 4.08 4.27
C VAL A 94 12.14 3.16 3.96
N ILE A 95 12.38 2.85 2.69
CA ILE A 95 13.46 1.96 2.25
C ILE A 95 14.15 2.53 0.99
N SER A 96 15.48 2.51 0.97
CA SER A 96 16.28 2.90 -0.21
C SER A 96 16.37 1.76 -1.23
N TYR A 97 16.85 2.09 -2.43
CA TYR A 97 17.15 1.09 -3.44
C TYR A 97 18.37 0.22 -3.06
N GLU A 98 19.38 0.83 -2.45
CA GLU A 98 20.58 0.17 -1.89
C GLU A 98 20.30 -0.54 -0.56
#